data_AF-A0A1M3MYE9-F1
#
_entry.id   AF-A0A1M3MYE9-F1
#
_cell.length_a   1.000
_cell.length_b   1.000
_cell.length_c   1.000
_cell.angle_alpha   90.00
_cell.angle_beta   90.00
_cell.angle_gamma   90.00
#
_symmetry.space_group_name_H-M   'P 1'
#
loop_
_entity.id
_entity.type
_entity.pdbx_description
1 polymer ?
#
loop_
_entity_poly.entity_id
_entity_poly.type
_entity_poly.pdbx_seq_one_letter_code
_entity_poly.pdbx_strand_id
1 'polypeptide(L)'
;MDQERIASCIEACNECAEACEYCADACLDEDDVEALVECIRLDRDCADLCRLVAAFLARGSSFSPAIAGACAEACDACAAECDEHEMEHCRACAEACRDCADECRRMMESEAPLSRGVATHA
;
A
#
# COMPACT_ATOMS: atom_id res chain seq x y z
N MET A 1 -5.04 -11.66 -14.00
CA MET A 1 -4.37 -10.35 -13.88
C MET A 1 -3.28 -10.30 -14.94
N ASP A 2 -3.17 -9.19 -15.66
CA ASP A 2 -2.13 -8.98 -16.67
C ASP A 2 -0.77 -8.74 -15.99
N GLN A 3 0.32 -9.21 -16.60
CA GLN A 3 1.67 -9.12 -16.07
C GLN A 3 2.13 -7.66 -15.91
N GLU A 4 1.74 -6.78 -16.83
CA GLU A 4 2.04 -5.35 -16.77
C GLU A 4 1.37 -4.70 -15.56
N ARG A 5 0.07 -4.98 -15.35
CA ARG A 5 -0.68 -4.49 -14.18
C ARG A 5 -0.14 -4.99 -12.85
N ILE A 6 0.34 -6.24 -12.82
CA ILE A 6 1.01 -6.79 -11.63
C ILE A 6 2.32 -6.04 -11.36
N ALA A 7 3.13 -5.81 -12.40
CA ALA A 7 4.41 -5.14 -12.26
C ALA A 7 4.25 -3.69 -11.79
N SER A 8 3.32 -2.92 -12.38
CA SER A 8 3.04 -1.53 -11.98
C SER A 8 2.57 -1.43 -10.53
N CYS A 9 1.68 -2.32 -10.10
CA CYS A 9 1.20 -2.31 -8.72
C CYS A 9 2.29 -2.73 -7.72
N ILE A 10 3.17 -3.67 -8.07
CA ILE A 10 4.33 -4.02 -7.23
C ILE A 10 5.28 -2.83 -7.11
N GLU A 11 5.57 -2.13 -8.21
CA GLU A 11 6.45 -0.94 -8.22
C GLU A 11 5.86 0.15 -7.31
N ALA A 12 4.61 0.56 -7.53
CA ALA A 12 3.94 1.57 -6.73
C ALA A 12 3.85 1.19 -5.25
N CYS A 13 3.58 -0.09 -4.92
CA CYS A 13 3.59 -0.54 -3.53
C CYS A 13 4.98 -0.41 -2.88
N ASN A 14 6.05 -0.78 -3.58
CA ASN A 14 7.39 -0.69 -2.99
C ASN A 14 7.81 0.78 -2.81
N GLU A 15 7.55 1.64 -3.80
CA GLU A 15 7.82 3.08 -3.71
C GLU A 15 7.03 3.75 -2.58
N CYS A 16 5.73 3.43 -2.45
CA CYS A 16 4.90 3.92 -1.37
C CYS A 16 5.39 3.44 0.00
N ALA A 17 5.80 2.17 0.12
CA ALA A 17 6.33 1.66 1.38
C ALA A 17 7.64 2.36 1.79
N GLU A 18 8.53 2.64 0.83
CA GLU A 18 9.76 3.40 1.09
C GLU A 18 9.45 4.85 1.50
N ALA A 19 8.51 5.51 0.81
CA ALA A 19 8.09 6.87 1.12
C ALA A 19 7.43 6.98 2.50
N CYS A 20 6.55 6.05 2.86
CA CYS A 20 5.90 6.00 4.16
C CYS A 20 6.91 5.79 5.29
N GLU A 21 7.87 4.89 5.14
CA GLU A 21 8.89 4.65 6.18
C GLU A 21 9.82 5.85 6.37
N TYR A 22 10.19 6.50 5.26
CA TYR A 22 10.93 7.75 5.32
C TYR A 22 10.12 8.86 6.00
N CYS A 23 8.84 9.01 5.66
CA CYS A 23 7.94 9.98 6.27
C CYS A 23 7.77 9.73 7.77
N ALA A 24 7.55 8.48 8.18
CA ALA A 24 7.44 8.10 9.58
C ALA A 24 8.71 8.43 10.38
N ASP A 25 9.90 8.18 9.83
CA ASP A 25 11.18 8.50 10.47
C ASP A 25 11.41 10.02 10.51
N ALA A 26 11.17 10.72 9.41
CA ALA A 26 11.29 12.18 9.33
C ALA A 26 10.34 12.89 10.31
N CYS A 27 9.09 12.45 10.42
CA CYS A 27 8.11 12.97 11.38
C CYS A 27 8.56 12.81 12.85
N LEU A 28 9.42 11.83 13.18
CA LEU A 28 9.96 11.68 14.53
C LEU A 28 11.02 12.74 14.87
N ASP A 29 11.64 13.34 13.86
CA ASP A 29 12.68 14.37 14.00
C ASP A 29 12.12 15.81 13.98
N GLU A 30 10.81 15.98 13.77
CA GLU A 30 10.15 17.29 13.74
C GLU A 30 9.91 17.88 15.15
N ASP A 31 9.88 19.21 15.24
CA ASP A 31 9.78 19.94 16.51
C ASP A 31 8.49 19.64 17.30
N ASP A 32 7.37 19.39 16.60
CA ASP A 32 6.05 19.08 17.19
C ASP A 32 5.58 17.66 16.82
N VAL A 33 6.34 16.66 17.26
CA VAL A 33 6.03 15.24 17.04
C VAL A 33 4.66 14.82 17.61
N GLU A 34 4.13 15.53 18.63
CA GLU A 34 2.83 15.22 19.21
C GLU A 34 1.69 15.42 18.20
N ALA A 35 1.81 16.42 17.31
CA ALA A 35 0.88 16.67 16.22
C ALA A 35 0.98 15.62 15.08
N LEU A 36 2.08 14.85 15.03
CA LEU A 36 2.39 13.90 13.94
C LEU A 36 2.15 12.43 14.32
N VAL A 37 1.65 12.16 15.52
CA VAL A 37 1.46 10.80 16.03
C VAL A 37 0.58 9.95 15.11
N GLU A 38 -0.47 10.54 14.52
CA GLU A 38 -1.37 9.81 13.63
C GLU A 38 -0.74 9.59 12.25
N CYS A 39 -0.06 10.59 11.68
CA CYS A 39 0.76 10.43 10.48
C CYS A 39 1.74 9.26 10.61
N ILE A 40 2.53 9.22 11.68
CA ILE A 40 3.51 8.15 11.93
C ILE A 40 2.86 6.76 12.03
N ARG A 41 1.64 6.67 12.58
CA ARG A 41 0.91 5.39 12.67
C ARG A 41 0.43 4.94 11.31
N LEU A 42 -0.20 5.84 10.56
CA LEU A 42 -0.74 5.54 9.24
C LEU A 42 0.38 5.25 8.22
N ASP A 43 1.50 5.95 8.28
CA ASP A 43 2.69 5.67 7.49
C ASP A 43 3.17 4.22 7.70
N ARG A 44 3.29 3.76 8.95
CA ARG A 44 3.74 2.40 9.27
C ARG A 44 2.74 1.33 8.80
N ASP A 45 1.46 1.54 9.07
CA ASP A 45 0.41 0.61 8.63
C ASP A 45 0.35 0.53 7.09
N CYS A 46 0.49 1.67 6.42
CA CYS A 46 0.53 1.75 4.96
C CYS A 46 1.74 1.01 4.38
N ALA A 47 2.94 1.24 4.93
CA ALA A 47 4.17 0.58 4.50
C ALA A 47 4.08 -0.96 4.62
N ASP A 48 3.56 -1.46 5.73
CA ASP A 48 3.40 -2.90 5.96
C ASP A 48 2.38 -3.53 4.98
N LEU A 49 1.25 -2.86 4.73
CA LEU A 49 0.26 -3.32 3.75
C LEU A 49 0.81 -3.29 2.33
N CYS A 50 1.53 -2.23 1.95
CA CYS A 50 2.15 -2.12 0.64
C CYS A 50 3.14 -3.26 0.38
N ARG A 51 4.04 -3.55 1.33
CA ARG A 51 4.97 -4.68 1.22
C ARG A 51 4.25 -6.02 1.14
N LEU A 52 3.15 -6.18 1.88
CA LEU A 52 2.34 -7.38 1.85
C LEU A 52 1.71 -7.58 0.45
N VAL A 53 1.12 -6.53 -0.14
CA VAL A 53 0.55 -6.57 -1.49
C VAL A 53 1.61 -6.94 -2.51
N ALA A 54 2.75 -6.24 -2.52
CA ALA A 54 3.84 -6.49 -3.46
C ALA A 54 4.28 -7.97 -3.42
N ALA A 55 4.47 -8.51 -2.21
CA ALA A 55 4.86 -9.91 -2.05
C ALA A 55 3.78 -10.88 -2.56
N PHE A 56 2.49 -10.61 -2.29
CA PHE A 56 1.38 -11.48 -2.68
C PHE A 56 1.16 -11.49 -4.20
N LEU A 57 1.27 -10.33 -4.84
CA LEU A 57 1.24 -10.18 -6.28
C LEU A 57 2.39 -10.93 -6.97
N ALA A 58 3.62 -10.80 -6.45
CA ALA A 58 4.81 -11.43 -7.02
C ALA A 58 4.73 -12.97 -7.10
N ARG A 59 3.93 -13.60 -6.24
CA ARG A 59 3.72 -15.06 -6.22
C ARG A 59 2.34 -15.49 -6.73
N GLY A 60 1.57 -14.58 -7.32
CA GLY A 60 0.24 -14.86 -7.87
C GLY A 60 -0.76 -15.37 -6.84
N SER A 61 -0.74 -14.83 -5.62
CA SER A 61 -1.63 -15.27 -4.53
C SER A 61 -3.10 -15.03 -4.85
N SER A 62 -3.98 -15.97 -4.52
CA SER A 62 -5.43 -15.81 -4.64
C SER A 62 -6.02 -14.78 -3.67
N PHE A 63 -5.25 -14.37 -2.65
CA PHE A 63 -5.64 -13.34 -1.70
C PHE A 63 -5.30 -11.92 -2.15
N SER A 64 -4.57 -11.75 -3.27
CA SER A 64 -4.08 -10.45 -3.72
C SER A 64 -5.20 -9.41 -3.89
N PRO A 65 -6.38 -9.70 -4.49
CA PRO A 65 -7.43 -8.70 -4.63
C PRO A 65 -7.96 -8.17 -3.30
N ALA A 66 -8.09 -9.04 -2.29
CA ALA A 66 -8.61 -8.65 -0.98
C ALA A 66 -7.59 -7.79 -0.21
N ILE A 67 -6.31 -8.16 -0.24
CA ILE A 67 -5.26 -7.41 0.44
C ILE A 67 -4.98 -6.08 -0.30
N ALA A 68 -5.06 -6.06 -1.62
CA ALA A 68 -4.95 -4.82 -2.39
C ALA A 68 -6.06 -3.83 -2.04
N GLY A 69 -7.29 -4.31 -1.81
CA GLY A 69 -8.37 -3.45 -1.32
C GLY A 69 -8.07 -2.81 0.03
N ALA A 70 -7.60 -3.60 1.01
CA ALA A 70 -7.20 -3.06 2.31
C ALA A 70 -6.02 -2.08 2.20
N CYS A 71 -5.06 -2.36 1.31
CA CYS A 71 -3.93 -1.47 1.04
C CYS A 71 -4.38 -0.13 0.44
N ALA A 72 -5.33 -0.14 -0.49
CA ALA A 72 -5.88 1.09 -1.06
C ALA A 72 -6.55 1.96 0.00
N GLU A 73 -7.32 1.36 0.92
CA GLU A 73 -7.93 2.09 2.05
C GLU A 73 -6.88 2.71 2.99
N ALA A 74 -5.81 1.98 3.30
CA ALA A 74 -4.72 2.49 4.12
C ALA A 74 -3.91 3.61 3.42
N CYS A 75 -3.68 3.46 2.12
CA CYS A 75 -3.03 4.49 1.29
C CYS A 75 -3.87 5.79 1.26
N ASP A 76 -5.19 5.70 1.11
CA ASP A 76 -6.06 6.88 1.16
C ASP A 76 -6.01 7.58 2.52
N ALA A 77 -6.05 6.81 3.61
CA ALA A 77 -5.97 7.36 4.97
C ALA A 77 -4.62 8.04 5.22
N CYS A 78 -3.52 7.38 4.85
CA CYS A 78 -2.16 7.92 4.98
C CYS A 78 -1.98 9.18 4.12
N ALA A 79 -2.46 9.19 2.88
CA ALA A 79 -2.39 10.38 2.03
C ALA A 79 -3.18 11.57 2.61
N ALA A 80 -4.39 11.32 3.12
CA ALA A 80 -5.24 12.35 3.71
C ALA A 80 -4.60 12.95 4.97
N GLU A 81 -4.01 12.12 5.83
CA GLU A 81 -3.28 12.59 7.02
C GLU A 81 -2.01 13.35 6.64
N CYS A 82 -1.21 12.83 5.70
CA CYS A 82 -0.01 13.50 5.21
C CYS A 82 -0.31 14.89 4.62
N ASP A 83 -1.46 15.08 3.96
CA ASP A 83 -1.89 16.37 3.41
C ASP A 83 -2.19 17.44 4.48
N GLU A 84 -2.42 17.04 5.74
CA GLU A 84 -2.63 17.99 6.83
C GLU A 84 -1.33 18.72 7.22
N HIS A 85 -0.18 18.21 6.77
CA HIS A 85 1.14 18.64 7.20
C HIS A 85 1.90 19.38 6.09
N GLU A 86 2.39 20.60 6.37
CA GLU A 86 3.09 21.43 5.37
C GLU A 86 4.58 21.09 5.18
N MET A 87 4.92 19.80 5.18
CA MET A 87 6.30 19.31 5.09
C MET A 87 6.57 18.65 3.74
N GLU A 88 7.82 18.74 3.24
CA GLU A 88 8.18 18.14 1.95
C GLU A 88 8.07 16.62 1.96
N HIS A 89 8.46 15.97 3.07
CA HIS A 89 8.37 14.52 3.23
C HIS A 89 6.92 14.02 3.25
N CYS A 90 6.02 14.67 4.00
CA CYS A 90 4.58 14.35 3.97
C CYS A 90 3.95 14.56 2.59
N ARG A 91 4.30 15.63 1.87
CA ARG A 91 3.79 15.85 0.50
C ARG A 91 4.20 14.75 -0.47
N ALA A 92 5.47 14.34 -0.41
CA ALA A 92 5.98 13.24 -1.24
C ALA A 92 5.33 11.90 -0.86
N CYS A 93 5.13 11.64 0.45
CA CYS A 93 4.41 10.47 0.95
C CYS A 93 2.96 10.44 0.42
N ALA A 94 2.24 11.56 0.53
CA ALA A 94 0.86 11.67 0.05
C ALA A 94 0.72 11.42 -1.46
N GLU A 95 1.69 11.86 -2.28
CA GLU A 95 1.71 11.56 -3.72
C GLU A 95 1.88 10.06 -3.97
N ALA A 96 2.89 9.43 -3.37
CA ALA A 96 3.14 7.99 -3.50
C ALA A 96 1.95 7.14 -3.01
N CYS A 97 1.32 7.54 -1.91
CA CYS A 97 0.13 6.87 -1.38
C CYS A 97 -1.05 6.92 -2.36
N ARG A 98 -1.32 8.07 -3.01
CA ARG A 98 -2.41 8.17 -4.00
C ARG A 98 -2.16 7.28 -5.22
N ASP A 99 -0.92 7.28 -5.72
CA ASP A 99 -0.54 6.44 -6.86
C ASP A 99 -0.67 4.95 -6.52
N CYS A 100 -0.21 4.55 -5.33
CA CYS A 100 -0.35 3.17 -4.84
C CYS A 100 -1.82 2.77 -4.65
N ALA A 101 -2.66 3.65 -4.10
CA ALA A 101 -4.08 3.39 -3.92
C ALA A 101 -4.76 3.08 -5.27
N ASP A 102 -4.46 3.86 -6.31
CA ASP A 102 -5.01 3.66 -7.64
C ASP A 102 -4.56 2.34 -8.27
N GLU A 103 -3.29 1.97 -8.15
CA GLU A 103 -2.79 0.68 -8.63
C GLU A 103 -3.40 -0.50 -7.86
N CYS A 104 -3.53 -0.37 -6.54
CA CYS A 104 -4.15 -1.39 -5.69
C CYS A 104 -5.63 -1.61 -6.05
N ARG A 105 -6.40 -0.54 -6.33
CA ARG A 105 -7.79 -0.67 -6.80
C ARG A 105 -7.88 -1.41 -8.12
N ARG A 106 -6.93 -1.18 -9.04
CA ARG A 106 -6.86 -1.96 -10.28
C ARG A 106 -6.69 -3.45 -9.98
N MET A 107 -6.10 -3.87 -8.86
CA MET A 107 -5.95 -5.30 -8.53
C MET A 107 -7.21 -5.95 -7.95
N MET A 108 -8.21 -5.16 -7.54
CA MET A 108 -9.45 -5.67 -6.93
C MET A 108 -10.40 -6.31 -7.95
N GLU A 109 -10.27 -5.97 -9.24
CA GLU A 109 -11.11 -6.52 -10.30
C GLU A 109 -10.68 -7.94 -10.67
N SER A 110 -11.55 -8.90 -10.34
CA SER A 110 -11.31 -10.34 -10.46
C SER A 110 -11.70 -10.90 -11.84
N GLU A 111 -10.82 -11.73 -12.42
CA GLU A 111 -11.26 -12.93 -13.14
C GLU A 111 -11.02 -14.14 -12.21
N ALA A 112 -12.08 -14.59 -11.54
CA ALA A 112 -12.08 -15.73 -10.62
C ALA A 112 -12.11 -17.04 -11.44
N PRO A 113 -11.81 -18.25 -10.90
CA PRO A 113 -12.06 -18.62 -9.49
C PRO A 113 -10.99 -19.50 -8.80
N LEU A 114 -11.12 -19.56 -7.47
CA LEU A 114 -10.70 -20.66 -6.62
C LEU A 114 -11.36 -22.00 -7.04
N SER A 115 -11.01 -22.54 -8.21
CA SER A 115 -11.48 -23.83 -8.72
C SER A 115 -10.36 -24.83 -9.02
N ARG A 116 -9.18 -24.68 -8.39
CA ARG A 116 -8.23 -25.80 -8.32
C ARG A 116 -8.81 -26.84 -7.38
N GLY A 117 -9.57 -27.75 -7.97
CA GLY A 117 -10.14 -28.91 -7.31
C GLY A 117 -9.10 -29.58 -6.42
N VAL A 118 -9.49 -29.80 -5.17
CA VAL A 118 -8.88 -30.83 -4.35
C VAL A 118 -9.02 -32.12 -5.14
N ALA A 119 -7.92 -32.56 -5.75
CA ALA A 119 -7.81 -33.89 -6.31
C ALA A 119 -7.86 -34.86 -5.13
N THR A 120 -9.06 -35.31 -4.77
CA THR A 120 -9.28 -36.48 -3.92
C THR A 120 -8.48 -37.62 -4.52
N HIS A 121 -7.35 -37.97 -3.90
CA HIS A 121 -6.66 -39.20 -4.22
C HIS A 121 -7.47 -40.31 -3.55
N ALA A 122 -8.03 -41.16 -4.42
CA ALA A 122 -8.67 -42.42 -4.08
C ALA A 122 -7.71 -43.38 -3.38
#